data_AF-A0A9R1CYH0-F1
#
_entry.id   AF-A0A9R1CYH0-F1
#
_cell.length_a   1.000
_cell.length_b   1.000
_cell.length_c   1.000
_cell.angle_alpha   90.00
_cell.angle_beta   90.00
_cell.angle_gamma   90.00
#
_symmetry.space_group_name_H-M   'P 1'
#
loop_
_entity.id
_entity.type
_entity.pdbx_description
1 polymer ?
#
loop_
_entity_poly.entity_id
_entity_poly.type
_entity_poly.pdbx_seq_one_letter_code
_entity_poly.pdbx_strand_id
1 'polypeptide(L)'
;MGIFDFLNNKKKEKARQEQLRLQEEEKRRAEEQRRLEERRKQEEQQRREESFLSNFEFDSTCHQRYENGQPVRGLQVCPRYIKIKKNINGCSGYQLTPGDGYILTATNGDTGQPQFAPKPMRVVKFSNTEILLKGYCVSAQTPFGWQEIDLSDYGFSIIWQNGIIQKCILHMYDRNVDLEYQRTSQSTALFSKDELKSIIAILSDISYIFLKSDRLVGGRNEKMKSMLFSYAGVFGYYYEEEYAYGKVSDITDNNIASHYVLVKLSISDDSHRRNVVRDLADNWSDVLQVIFNLELDDNEAGNKLKKMESNIHTVTKAIEKLSGKNCKKPSNPLKVHPKKVSYNPFNITEDLKLAEGRAIPDITDVFARELVPMLASNQHSSDESRDIVANYALSMIKSYYDNAGFVPMLIVDQITGQVNQVAEMVEHISYAPQKNLKEYILSKIYR
;
A
#
# COMPACT_ATOMS: atom_id res chain seq x y z
N MET A 1 -45.59 51.55 -75.73
CA MET A 1 -44.96 50.55 -74.84
C MET A 1 -45.90 49.37 -74.75
N GLY A 2 -45.48 48.22 -75.26
CA GLY A 2 -46.38 47.11 -75.64
C GLY A 2 -46.69 46.14 -74.50
N ILE A 3 -47.82 45.45 -74.60
CA ILE A 3 -48.30 44.38 -73.70
C ILE A 3 -47.22 43.30 -73.44
N PHE A 4 -46.30 43.10 -74.39
CA PHE A 4 -45.16 42.20 -74.27
C PHE A 4 -44.12 42.63 -73.21
N ASP A 5 -43.83 43.93 -73.05
CA ASP A 5 -42.88 44.42 -72.05
C ASP A 5 -43.41 44.22 -70.62
N PHE A 6 -44.74 44.36 -70.44
CA PHE A 6 -45.41 44.14 -69.16
C PHE A 6 -45.36 42.66 -68.73
N LEU A 7 -45.63 41.73 -69.65
CA LEU A 7 -45.55 40.29 -69.39
C LEU A 7 -44.12 39.84 -69.08
N ASN A 8 -43.12 40.40 -69.77
CA ASN A 8 -41.71 40.08 -69.52
C ASN A 8 -41.23 40.60 -68.16
N ASN A 9 -41.64 41.82 -67.77
CA ASN A 9 -41.35 42.35 -66.45
C ASN A 9 -42.02 41.53 -65.34
N LYS A 10 -43.29 41.12 -65.51
CA LYS A 10 -44.00 40.29 -64.53
C LYS A 10 -43.34 38.91 -64.36
N LYS A 11 -42.78 38.35 -65.43
CA LYS A 11 -42.03 37.07 -65.40
C LYS A 11 -40.69 37.22 -64.67
N LYS A 12 -39.96 38.33 -64.89
CA LYS A 12 -38.73 38.67 -64.15
C LYS A 12 -38.99 38.90 -62.65
N GLU A 13 -40.08 39.59 -62.32
CA GLU A 13 -40.49 39.84 -60.93
C GLU A 13 -40.77 38.53 -60.19
N LYS A 14 -41.51 37.62 -60.83
CA LYS A 14 -41.84 36.31 -60.26
C LYS A 14 -40.61 35.43 -60.07
N ALA A 15 -39.67 35.45 -61.03
CA ALA A 15 -38.40 34.74 -60.91
C ALA A 15 -37.52 35.30 -59.77
N ARG A 16 -37.49 36.63 -59.57
CA ARG A 16 -36.81 37.26 -58.43
C ARG A 16 -37.41 36.85 -57.10
N GLN A 17 -38.74 36.85 -56.98
CA GLN A 17 -39.43 36.42 -55.76
C GLN A 17 -39.17 34.94 -55.44
N GLU A 18 -39.18 34.08 -56.45
CA GLU A 18 -38.87 32.66 -56.29
C GLU A 18 -37.40 32.43 -55.86
N GLN A 19 -36.47 33.19 -56.43
CA GLN A 19 -35.06 33.14 -56.07
C GLN A 19 -34.79 33.62 -54.63
N LEU A 20 -35.47 34.68 -54.19
CA LEU A 20 -35.46 35.15 -52.80
C LEU A 20 -36.00 34.09 -51.84
N ARG A 21 -37.11 33.45 -52.20
CA ARG A 21 -37.75 32.40 -51.40
C ARG A 21 -36.85 31.18 -51.23
N LEU A 22 -36.17 30.77 -52.30
CA LEU A 22 -35.18 29.69 -52.28
C LEU A 22 -33.98 30.04 -51.40
N GLN A 23 -33.47 31.28 -51.46
CA GLN A 23 -32.39 31.74 -50.59
C GLN A 23 -32.78 31.75 -49.11
N GLU A 24 -34.00 32.19 -48.78
CA GLU A 24 -34.50 32.15 -47.40
C GLU A 24 -34.65 30.71 -46.88
N GLU A 25 -35.10 29.79 -47.73
CA GLU A 25 -35.26 28.38 -47.39
C GLU A 25 -33.92 27.65 -47.21
N GLU A 26 -32.91 27.97 -48.03
CA GLU A 26 -31.53 27.52 -47.82
C GLU A 26 -30.94 28.06 -46.52
N LYS A 27 -31.15 29.34 -46.22
CA LYS A 27 -30.66 29.96 -44.96
C LYS A 27 -31.29 29.30 -43.74
N ARG A 28 -32.60 29.02 -43.76
CA ARG A 28 -33.30 28.28 -42.69
C ARG A 28 -32.76 26.87 -42.51
N ARG A 29 -32.56 26.12 -43.61
CA ARG A 29 -32.00 24.76 -43.54
C ARG A 29 -30.58 24.74 -42.99
N ALA A 30 -29.75 25.71 -43.39
CA ALA A 30 -28.39 25.84 -42.86
C ALA A 30 -28.37 26.19 -41.36
N GLU A 31 -29.28 27.06 -40.89
CA GLU A 31 -29.41 27.39 -39.47
C GLU A 31 -29.89 26.21 -38.63
N GLU A 32 -30.87 25.45 -39.15
CA GLU A 32 -31.37 24.23 -38.49
C GLU A 32 -30.28 23.15 -38.39
N GLN A 33 -29.50 22.94 -39.45
CA GLN A 33 -28.35 22.03 -39.42
C GLN A 33 -27.29 22.45 -38.39
N ARG A 34 -26.98 23.75 -38.29
CA ARG A 34 -26.04 24.26 -37.27
C ARG A 34 -26.54 23.99 -35.85
N ARG A 35 -27.82 24.27 -35.58
CA ARG A 35 -28.43 24.01 -34.26
C ARG A 35 -28.41 22.52 -33.90
N LEU A 36 -28.66 21.65 -34.88
CA LEU A 36 -28.60 20.19 -34.68
C LEU A 36 -27.17 19.72 -34.40
N GLU A 37 -26.18 20.25 -35.12
CA GLU A 37 -24.78 19.92 -34.92
C GLU A 37 -24.26 20.42 -33.56
N GLU A 38 -24.65 21.63 -33.14
CA GLU A 38 -24.36 22.17 -31.80
C GLU A 38 -24.96 21.31 -30.70
N ARG A 39 -26.23 20.90 -30.83
CA ARG A 39 -26.88 20.00 -29.87
C ARG A 39 -26.17 18.66 -29.78
N ARG A 40 -25.79 18.08 -30.93
CA ARG A 40 -25.03 16.82 -30.96
C ARG A 40 -23.69 16.95 -30.25
N LYS A 41 -22.95 18.04 -30.48
CA LYS A 41 -21.67 18.32 -29.81
C LYS A 41 -21.87 18.47 -28.29
N GLN A 42 -22.93 19.15 -27.85
CA GLN A 42 -23.26 19.28 -26.44
C GLN A 42 -23.59 17.93 -25.80
N GLU A 43 -24.43 17.11 -26.44
CA GLU A 43 -24.80 15.77 -25.93
C GLU A 43 -23.60 14.80 -25.89
N GLU A 44 -22.70 14.88 -26.87
CA GLU A 44 -21.47 14.08 -26.90
C GLU A 44 -20.50 14.51 -25.79
N GLN A 45 -20.35 15.81 -25.59
CA GLN A 45 -19.55 16.35 -24.49
C GLN A 45 -20.13 15.98 -23.13
N GLN A 46 -21.45 16.10 -22.94
CA GLN A 46 -22.12 15.74 -21.70
C GLN A 46 -21.98 14.24 -21.39
N ARG A 47 -22.07 13.37 -22.42
CA ARG A 47 -21.81 11.93 -22.27
C ARG A 47 -20.37 11.64 -21.88
N ARG A 48 -19.39 12.34 -22.46
CA ARG A 48 -17.97 12.19 -22.13
C ARG A 48 -17.69 12.65 -20.70
N GLU A 49 -18.27 13.78 -20.30
CA GLU A 49 -18.20 14.32 -18.94
C GLU A 49 -18.76 13.33 -17.92
N GLU A 50 -19.97 12.82 -18.15
CA GLU A 50 -20.63 11.87 -17.26
C GLU A 50 -19.89 10.53 -17.17
N SER A 51 -19.43 10.00 -18.31
CA SER A 51 -18.63 8.77 -18.36
C SER A 51 -17.35 8.89 -17.52
N PHE A 52 -16.69 10.04 -17.56
CA PHE A 52 -15.46 10.27 -16.80
C PHE A 52 -15.72 10.55 -15.31
N LEU A 53 -16.68 11.42 -14.99
CA LEU A 53 -16.86 11.95 -13.63
C LEU A 53 -17.77 11.12 -12.73
N SER A 54 -18.63 10.25 -13.29
CA SER A 54 -19.62 9.49 -12.51
C SER A 54 -19.00 8.63 -11.41
N ASN A 55 -17.78 8.13 -11.63
CA ASN A 55 -17.02 7.31 -10.68
C ASN A 55 -15.53 7.72 -10.64
N PHE A 56 -15.25 9.01 -10.69
CA PHE A 56 -13.87 9.47 -10.61
C PHE A 56 -13.30 9.23 -9.21
N GLU A 57 -12.15 8.57 -9.15
CA GLU A 57 -11.37 8.35 -7.93
C GLU A 57 -9.92 8.74 -8.18
N PHE A 58 -9.34 9.48 -7.23
CA PHE A 58 -7.93 9.85 -7.26
C PHE A 58 -7.32 9.70 -5.88
N ASP A 59 -6.47 8.69 -5.76
CA ASP A 59 -5.68 8.44 -4.56
C ASP A 59 -4.39 9.24 -4.66
N SER A 60 -4.32 10.26 -3.80
CA SER A 60 -3.16 11.12 -3.60
C SER A 60 -2.33 10.58 -2.44
N THR A 61 -1.01 10.60 -2.56
CA THR A 61 -0.07 10.19 -1.51
C THR A 61 0.49 11.39 -0.73
N CYS A 62 0.42 12.59 -1.31
CA CYS A 62 0.87 13.81 -0.67
C CYS A 62 0.10 15.04 -1.17
N HIS A 63 0.08 16.09 -0.36
CA HIS A 63 -0.51 17.37 -0.75
C HIS A 63 0.36 18.57 -0.35
N GLN A 64 0.26 19.63 -1.15
CA GLN A 64 0.93 20.91 -0.93
C GLN A 64 -0.12 22.02 -0.82
N ARG A 65 -0.03 22.83 0.23
CA ARG A 65 -0.86 24.03 0.37
C ARG A 65 -0.14 25.23 -0.24
N TYR A 66 -0.90 26.04 -0.97
CA TYR A 66 -0.46 27.35 -1.45
C TYR A 66 -1.37 28.42 -0.86
N GLU A 67 -0.77 29.51 -0.39
CA GLU A 67 -1.46 30.73 0.02
C GLU A 67 -0.94 31.86 -0.86
N ASN A 68 -1.82 32.55 -1.58
CA ASN A 68 -1.43 33.59 -2.54
C ASN A 68 -0.40 33.10 -3.59
N GLY A 69 -0.56 31.86 -4.05
CA GLY A 69 0.34 31.21 -5.00
C GLY A 69 1.69 30.79 -4.43
N GLN A 70 1.96 31.00 -3.14
CA GLN A 70 3.21 30.61 -2.48
C GLN A 70 3.04 29.32 -1.67
N PRO A 71 3.94 28.34 -1.79
CA PRO A 71 3.85 27.10 -1.03
C PRO A 71 4.08 27.38 0.47
N VAL A 72 3.19 26.87 1.31
CA VAL A 72 3.25 26.99 2.76
C VAL A 72 3.20 25.62 3.43
N ARG A 73 3.69 25.53 4.68
CA ARG A 73 3.65 24.31 5.52
C ARG A 73 4.40 23.09 4.95
N GLY A 74 5.18 23.27 3.89
CA GLY A 74 5.93 22.22 3.21
C GLY A 74 5.04 21.14 2.57
N LEU A 75 5.67 20.21 1.86
CA LEU A 75 4.99 19.07 1.26
C LEU A 75 4.56 18.10 2.36
N GLN A 76 3.27 17.76 2.39
CA GLN A 76 2.71 16.86 3.41
C GLN A 76 2.48 15.49 2.81
N VAL A 77 3.29 14.51 3.20
CA VAL A 77 3.14 13.10 2.82
C VAL A 77 2.05 12.48 3.69
N CYS A 78 0.80 12.64 3.26
CA CYS A 78 -0.36 12.09 3.94
C CYS A 78 -1.45 11.80 2.90
N PRO A 79 -1.91 10.54 2.81
CA PRO A 79 -2.76 10.10 1.72
C PRO A 79 -4.15 10.73 1.78
N ARG A 80 -4.69 11.10 0.62
CA ARG A 80 -6.04 11.65 0.49
C ARG A 80 -6.75 10.93 -0.66
N TYR A 81 -7.91 10.36 -0.36
CA TYR A 81 -8.72 9.67 -1.37
C TYR A 81 -9.81 10.61 -1.85
N ILE A 82 -9.66 11.11 -3.05
CA ILE A 82 -10.60 12.05 -3.66
C ILE A 82 -11.61 11.26 -4.48
N LYS A 83 -12.89 11.56 -4.29
CA LYS A 83 -13.97 10.96 -5.07
C LYS A 83 -14.93 12.03 -5.58
N ILE A 84 -15.32 11.90 -6.84
CA ILE A 84 -16.42 12.65 -7.43
C ILE A 84 -17.48 11.65 -7.86
N LYS A 85 -18.72 11.93 -7.47
CA LYS A 85 -19.88 11.12 -7.87
C LYS A 85 -20.95 12.00 -8.46
N LYS A 86 -21.68 11.47 -9.45
CA LYS A 86 -22.87 12.15 -9.97
C LYS A 86 -23.88 12.33 -8.84
N ASN A 87 -24.46 13.51 -8.74
CA ASN A 87 -25.51 13.77 -7.75
C ASN A 87 -26.80 13.06 -8.18
N ILE A 88 -27.05 11.85 -7.66
CA ILE A 88 -28.29 11.11 -7.94
C ILE A 88 -29.29 11.31 -6.80
N ASN A 89 -28.85 11.21 -5.55
CA ASN A 89 -29.71 11.21 -4.37
C ASN A 89 -29.39 12.35 -3.38
N GLY A 90 -28.66 13.38 -3.80
CA GLY A 90 -28.15 14.43 -2.91
C GLY A 90 -27.02 13.94 -1.99
N CYS A 91 -26.70 14.76 -0.98
CA CYS A 91 -25.78 14.40 0.10
C CYS A 91 -26.18 15.05 1.43
N SER A 92 -25.68 14.49 2.53
CA SER A 92 -25.97 14.99 3.88
C SER A 92 -25.59 16.47 4.03
N GLY A 93 -26.46 17.24 4.66
CA GLY A 93 -26.28 18.67 4.90
C GLY A 93 -26.72 19.57 3.74
N TYR A 94 -27.25 19.03 2.64
CA TYR A 94 -27.70 19.84 1.49
C TYR A 94 -29.03 19.36 0.91
N GLN A 95 -29.84 20.29 0.43
CA GLN A 95 -31.00 20.05 -0.42
C GLN A 95 -30.60 20.30 -1.87
N LEU A 96 -30.34 19.22 -2.61
CA LEU A 96 -29.88 19.27 -3.99
C LEU A 96 -30.94 18.69 -4.93
N THR A 97 -31.05 19.26 -6.13
CA THR A 97 -31.86 18.67 -7.20
C THR A 97 -31.21 17.38 -7.69
N PRO A 98 -31.91 16.23 -7.66
CA PRO A 98 -31.41 14.98 -8.24
C PRO A 98 -30.98 15.15 -9.71
N GLY A 99 -29.82 14.61 -10.06
CA GLY A 99 -29.22 14.69 -11.39
C GLY A 99 -28.40 15.95 -11.66
N ASP A 100 -28.47 16.97 -10.79
CA ASP A 100 -27.77 18.24 -10.99
C ASP A 100 -26.36 18.22 -10.41
N GLY A 101 -25.38 18.25 -11.30
CA GLY A 101 -23.96 18.31 -10.97
C GLY A 101 -23.42 17.06 -10.29
N TYR A 102 -22.36 17.27 -9.51
CA TYR A 102 -21.54 16.24 -8.88
C TYR A 102 -21.26 16.58 -7.43
N ILE A 103 -20.89 15.58 -6.65
CA ILE A 103 -20.52 15.72 -5.24
C ILE A 103 -19.05 15.34 -5.10
N LEU A 104 -18.21 16.30 -4.74
CA LEU A 104 -16.81 16.10 -4.39
C LEU A 104 -16.69 15.72 -2.92
N THR A 105 -15.94 14.67 -2.64
CA THR A 105 -15.58 14.23 -1.30
C THR A 105 -14.09 13.93 -1.25
N ALA A 106 -13.50 14.07 -0.06
CA ALA A 106 -12.15 13.57 0.20
C ALA A 106 -12.11 12.92 1.57
N THR A 107 -11.40 11.80 1.66
CA THR A 107 -11.13 11.09 2.91
C THR A 107 -9.66 11.24 3.27
N ASN A 108 -9.39 11.49 4.55
CA ASN A 108 -8.05 11.44 5.10
C ASN A 108 -7.61 9.98 5.24
N GLY A 109 -6.62 9.54 4.47
CA GLY A 109 -6.15 8.16 4.50
C GLY A 109 -5.42 7.77 5.78
N ASP A 110 -4.97 8.73 6.59
CA ASP A 110 -4.37 8.44 7.89
C ASP A 110 -5.42 8.12 8.97
N THR A 111 -6.57 8.81 8.93
CA THR A 111 -7.60 8.72 9.98
C THR A 111 -8.87 8.02 9.54
N GLY A 112 -9.05 7.80 8.23
CA GLY A 112 -10.29 7.32 7.63
C GLY A 112 -11.45 8.33 7.67
N GLN A 113 -11.24 9.53 8.23
CA GLN A 113 -12.28 10.53 8.41
C GLN A 113 -12.43 11.43 7.18
N PRO A 114 -13.61 12.02 6.93
CA PRO A 114 -13.77 13.05 5.91
C PRO A 114 -12.75 14.19 6.10
N GLN A 115 -12.01 14.52 5.05
CA GLN A 115 -11.05 15.63 5.05
C GLN A 115 -11.77 16.98 5.04
N PHE A 116 -12.92 17.05 4.36
CA PHE A 116 -13.80 18.21 4.33
C PHE A 116 -15.24 17.76 4.08
N ALA A 117 -16.20 18.62 4.45
CA ALA A 117 -17.62 18.39 4.14
C ALA A 117 -17.85 18.29 2.63
N PRO A 118 -18.74 17.39 2.15
CA PRO A 118 -19.03 17.24 0.73
C PRO A 118 -19.29 18.58 0.02
N LYS A 119 -18.76 18.71 -1.19
CA LYS A 119 -18.87 19.94 -1.99
C LYS A 119 -19.69 19.65 -3.27
N PRO A 120 -20.95 20.10 -3.34
CA PRO A 120 -21.72 20.12 -4.58
C PRO A 120 -21.05 21.01 -5.62
N MET A 121 -20.83 20.52 -6.84
CA MET A 121 -20.16 21.25 -7.91
C MET A 121 -20.74 20.95 -9.30
N ARG A 122 -20.57 21.87 -10.25
CA ARG A 122 -20.89 21.69 -11.68
C ARG A 122 -19.64 21.85 -12.51
N VAL A 123 -19.57 21.13 -13.64
CA VAL A 123 -18.49 21.30 -14.62
C VAL A 123 -18.63 22.68 -15.27
N VAL A 124 -17.54 23.46 -15.24
CA VAL A 124 -17.46 24.76 -15.93
C VAL A 124 -16.46 24.75 -17.07
N LYS A 125 -15.55 23.77 -17.10
CA LYS A 125 -14.59 23.56 -18.18
C LYS A 125 -14.26 22.07 -18.30
N PHE A 126 -14.21 21.57 -19.52
CA PHE A 126 -13.77 20.21 -19.85
C PHE A 126 -12.91 20.27 -21.11
N SER A 127 -11.62 19.96 -20.99
CA SER A 127 -10.67 20.04 -22.12
C SER A 127 -9.82 18.77 -22.25
N ASN A 128 -8.66 18.86 -22.90
CA ASN A 128 -7.64 17.79 -22.91
C ASN A 128 -6.45 18.10 -21.98
N THR A 129 -6.48 19.22 -21.24
CA THR A 129 -5.49 19.56 -20.19
C THR A 129 -6.08 19.75 -18.78
N GLU A 130 -7.39 20.03 -18.68
CA GLU A 130 -8.04 20.30 -17.40
C GLU A 130 -9.55 20.02 -17.44
N ILE A 131 -10.09 19.48 -16.33
CA ILE A 131 -11.50 19.63 -15.96
C ILE A 131 -11.57 20.58 -14.78
N LEU A 132 -12.40 21.62 -14.87
CA LEU A 132 -12.71 22.48 -13.73
C LEU A 132 -14.17 22.29 -13.34
N LEU A 133 -14.39 21.96 -12.07
CA LEU A 133 -15.68 22.01 -11.42
C LEU A 133 -15.73 23.24 -10.51
N LYS A 134 -16.91 23.85 -10.39
CA LYS A 134 -17.15 24.99 -9.49
C LYS A 134 -18.38 24.76 -8.64
N GLY A 135 -18.31 25.16 -7.38
CA GLY A 135 -19.48 25.18 -6.51
C GLY A 135 -20.53 26.17 -7.01
N TYR A 136 -21.75 26.03 -6.50
CA TYR A 136 -22.90 26.86 -6.86
C TYR A 136 -23.77 27.09 -5.62
N CYS A 137 -24.70 28.04 -5.68
CA CYS A 137 -25.64 28.29 -4.59
C CYS A 137 -26.50 27.06 -4.31
N VAL A 138 -26.55 26.65 -3.05
CA VAL A 138 -27.31 25.49 -2.57
C VAL A 138 -28.02 25.82 -1.26
N SER A 139 -29.13 25.14 -0.98
CA SER A 139 -29.74 25.15 0.35
C SER A 139 -28.97 24.15 1.25
N ALA A 140 -28.35 24.66 2.30
CA ALA A 140 -27.51 23.89 3.22
C ALA A 140 -28.05 23.95 4.65
N GLN A 141 -27.83 22.86 5.41
CA GLN A 141 -28.23 22.79 6.81
C GLN A 141 -27.19 23.50 7.69
N THR A 142 -27.64 24.51 8.41
CA THR A 142 -26.83 25.29 9.36
C THR A 142 -27.40 25.17 10.78
N PRO A 143 -26.69 25.67 11.81
CA PRO A 143 -27.27 25.77 13.16
C PRO A 143 -28.56 26.62 13.24
N PHE A 144 -28.82 27.46 12.23
CA PHE A 144 -30.02 28.32 12.14
C PHE A 144 -31.10 27.74 11.21
N GLY A 145 -30.96 26.48 10.77
CA GLY A 145 -31.86 25.84 9.82
C GLY A 145 -31.32 25.83 8.38
N TRP A 146 -32.23 25.62 7.43
CA TRP A 146 -31.90 25.61 6.00
C TRP A 146 -31.66 27.03 5.49
N GLN A 147 -30.48 27.29 4.94
CA GLN A 147 -30.08 28.59 4.41
C GLN A 147 -29.47 28.42 3.02
N GLU A 148 -29.65 29.41 2.16
CA GLU A 148 -28.91 29.48 0.91
C GLU A 148 -27.45 29.86 1.20
N ILE A 149 -26.53 29.00 0.75
CA ILE A 149 -25.09 29.22 0.84
C ILE A 149 -24.52 29.20 -0.57
N ASP A 150 -23.77 30.24 -0.92
CA ASP A 150 -22.97 30.23 -2.15
C ASP A 150 -21.68 29.43 -1.94
N LEU A 151 -21.53 28.36 -2.72
CA LEU A 151 -20.32 27.54 -2.73
C LEU A 151 -19.40 27.89 -3.90
N SER A 152 -19.69 28.94 -4.68
CA SER A 152 -18.90 29.36 -5.84
C SER A 152 -17.48 29.81 -5.49
N ASP A 153 -17.21 30.09 -4.21
CA ASP A 153 -15.86 30.29 -3.67
C ASP A 153 -15.01 29.01 -3.68
N TYR A 154 -15.59 27.85 -3.93
CA TYR A 154 -14.87 26.59 -4.11
C TYR A 154 -14.80 26.19 -5.57
N GLY A 155 -13.62 25.78 -6.01
CA GLY A 155 -13.37 25.15 -7.31
C GLY A 155 -12.59 23.85 -7.15
N PHE A 156 -12.66 22.98 -8.14
CA PHE A 156 -11.87 21.76 -8.18
C PHE A 156 -11.36 21.47 -9.58
N SER A 157 -10.05 21.50 -9.75
CA SER A 157 -9.40 21.17 -11.03
C SER A 157 -8.82 19.77 -11.01
N ILE A 158 -9.07 19.02 -12.08
CA ILE A 158 -8.40 17.75 -12.40
C ILE A 158 -7.42 18.05 -13.53
N ILE A 159 -6.12 17.96 -13.24
CA ILE A 159 -5.06 18.25 -14.21
C ILE A 159 -4.53 16.94 -14.76
N TRP A 160 -4.57 16.79 -16.08
CA TRP A 160 -4.03 15.62 -16.78
C TRP A 160 -2.96 16.04 -17.78
N GLN A 161 -2.07 15.10 -18.08
CA GLN A 161 -1.06 15.24 -19.12
C GLN A 161 -0.86 13.87 -19.76
N ASN A 162 -0.89 13.82 -21.09
CA ASN A 162 -0.76 12.58 -21.88
C ASN A 162 -1.73 11.46 -21.45
N GLY A 163 -2.97 11.81 -21.10
CA GLY A 163 -4.00 10.86 -20.67
C GLY A 163 -3.87 10.36 -19.24
N ILE A 164 -2.91 10.86 -18.46
CA ILE A 164 -2.68 10.49 -17.06
C ILE A 164 -3.02 11.70 -16.16
N ILE A 165 -3.79 11.46 -15.10
CA ILE A 165 -4.07 12.47 -14.06
C ILE A 165 -2.78 12.72 -13.28
N GLN A 166 -2.29 13.95 -13.32
CA GLN A 166 -1.05 14.36 -12.64
C GLN A 166 -1.34 14.79 -11.21
N LYS A 167 -2.34 15.65 -11.05
CA LYS A 167 -2.75 16.21 -9.76
C LYS A 167 -4.20 16.67 -9.81
N CYS A 168 -4.76 16.82 -8.62
CA CYS A 168 -6.01 17.51 -8.41
C CYS A 168 -5.79 18.75 -7.54
N ILE A 169 -6.60 19.78 -7.70
CA ILE A 169 -6.46 21.03 -6.96
C ILE A 169 -7.81 21.43 -6.40
N LEU A 170 -7.92 21.57 -5.08
CA LEU A 170 -9.06 22.23 -4.44
C LEU A 170 -8.74 23.72 -4.30
N HIS A 171 -9.54 24.54 -4.96
CA HIS A 171 -9.47 26.00 -4.92
C HIS A 171 -10.41 26.54 -3.85
N MET A 172 -9.91 27.45 -3.02
CA MET A 172 -10.68 28.29 -2.10
C MET A 172 -10.44 29.75 -2.49
N TYR A 173 -11.27 30.24 -3.42
CA TYR A 173 -11.10 31.54 -4.06
C TYR A 173 -11.23 32.70 -3.07
N ASP A 174 -12.13 32.59 -2.08
CA ASP A 174 -12.35 33.58 -1.01
C ASP A 174 -11.07 33.89 -0.20
N ARG A 175 -10.20 32.90 -0.06
CA ARG A 175 -8.97 32.97 0.74
C ARG A 175 -7.70 33.00 -0.11
N ASN A 176 -7.84 32.88 -1.43
CA ASN A 176 -6.71 32.69 -2.35
C ASN A 176 -5.81 31.52 -1.94
N VAL A 177 -6.44 30.38 -1.63
CA VAL A 177 -5.75 29.15 -1.20
C VAL A 177 -6.00 28.02 -2.18
N ASP A 178 -4.91 27.34 -2.55
CA ASP A 178 -4.98 26.08 -3.28
C ASP A 178 -4.44 24.93 -2.42
N LEU A 179 -5.11 23.79 -2.50
CA LEU A 179 -4.63 22.52 -1.98
C LEU A 179 -4.39 21.59 -3.16
N GLU A 180 -3.12 21.39 -3.51
CA GLU A 180 -2.72 20.48 -4.58
C GLU A 180 -2.53 19.08 -4.01
N TYR A 181 -3.27 18.12 -4.56
CA TYR A 181 -3.18 16.69 -4.25
C TYR A 181 -2.49 15.99 -5.40
N GLN A 182 -1.40 15.30 -5.10
CA GLN A 182 -0.60 14.63 -6.12
C GLN A 182 -0.20 13.24 -5.65
N ARG A 183 0.22 12.42 -6.61
CA ARG A 183 0.97 11.20 -6.31
C ARG A 183 2.44 11.57 -6.23
N THR A 184 3.18 10.85 -5.40
CA THR A 184 4.64 10.95 -5.30
C THR A 184 5.19 10.73 -6.71
N SER A 185 5.73 11.77 -7.33
CA SER A 185 6.28 11.67 -8.68
C SER A 185 7.48 10.71 -8.68
N GLN A 186 7.79 10.09 -9.82
CA GLN A 186 9.01 9.29 -9.98
C GLN A 186 10.29 10.06 -9.62
N SER A 187 10.27 11.41 -9.66
CA SER A 187 11.36 12.28 -9.19
C SER A 187 11.54 12.33 -7.67
N THR A 188 10.55 11.83 -6.91
CA THR A 188 10.56 11.67 -5.44
C THR A 188 10.51 10.19 -5.02
N ALA A 189 10.60 9.26 -5.98
CA ALA A 189 10.65 7.84 -5.69
C ALA A 189 11.88 7.52 -4.83
N LEU A 190 11.68 6.71 -3.80
CA LEU A 190 12.75 6.34 -2.90
C LEU A 190 13.81 5.47 -3.61
N PHE A 191 13.43 4.81 -4.69
CA PHE A 191 14.28 3.94 -5.49
C PHE A 191 14.03 4.20 -6.96
N SER A 192 15.09 4.19 -7.76
CA SER A 192 14.99 4.13 -9.21
C SER A 192 14.50 2.76 -9.69
N LYS A 193 14.08 2.71 -10.96
CA LYS A 193 13.64 1.49 -11.62
C LYS A 193 14.70 0.38 -11.58
N ASP A 194 15.96 0.72 -11.85
CA ASP A 194 17.05 -0.26 -11.91
C ASP A 194 17.50 -0.71 -10.52
N GLU A 195 17.45 0.18 -9.52
CA GLU A 195 17.68 -0.21 -8.12
C GLU A 195 16.66 -1.26 -7.66
N LEU A 196 15.36 -1.05 -7.90
CA LEU A 196 14.34 -2.02 -7.50
C LEU A 196 14.49 -3.36 -8.21
N LYS A 197 14.79 -3.37 -9.52
CA LYS A 197 15.09 -4.61 -10.25
C LYS A 197 16.27 -5.36 -9.62
N SER A 198 17.34 -4.63 -9.29
CA SER A 198 18.52 -5.21 -8.67
C SER A 198 18.21 -5.80 -7.29
N ILE A 199 17.48 -5.07 -6.44
CA ILE A 199 17.08 -5.53 -5.10
C ILE A 199 16.23 -6.80 -5.19
N ILE A 200 15.22 -6.82 -6.07
CA ILE A 200 14.34 -7.98 -6.26
C ILE A 200 15.13 -9.20 -6.75
N ALA A 201 16.06 -9.00 -7.70
CA ALA A 201 16.92 -10.07 -8.19
C ALA A 201 17.84 -10.63 -7.10
N ILE A 202 18.45 -9.76 -6.28
CA ILE A 202 19.32 -10.21 -5.17
C ILE A 202 18.51 -11.01 -4.13
N LEU A 203 17.32 -10.54 -3.76
CA LEU A 203 16.44 -11.26 -2.82
C LEU A 203 16.03 -12.63 -3.38
N SER A 204 15.75 -12.71 -4.68
CA SER A 204 15.52 -13.96 -5.40
C SER A 204 16.72 -14.91 -5.27
N ASP A 205 17.93 -14.45 -5.58
CA ASP A 205 19.14 -15.28 -5.52
C ASP A 205 19.39 -15.83 -4.12
N ILE A 206 19.28 -14.99 -3.09
CA ILE A 206 19.44 -15.42 -1.68
C ILE A 206 18.37 -16.45 -1.32
N SER A 207 17.13 -16.28 -1.77
CA SER A 207 16.03 -17.21 -1.46
C SER A 207 16.30 -18.62 -1.98
N TYR A 208 16.89 -18.73 -3.19
CA TYR A 208 17.24 -20.02 -3.78
C TYR A 208 18.50 -20.63 -3.17
N ILE A 209 19.40 -19.81 -2.61
CA ILE A 209 20.51 -20.32 -1.78
C ILE A 209 19.96 -20.94 -0.50
N PHE A 210 19.03 -20.26 0.20
CA PHE A 210 18.41 -20.82 1.39
C PHE A 210 17.63 -22.09 1.10
N LEU A 211 16.84 -22.13 0.03
CA LEU A 211 16.09 -23.31 -0.38
C LEU A 211 16.99 -24.55 -0.51
N LYS A 212 18.16 -24.37 -1.15
CA LYS A 212 19.12 -25.44 -1.46
C LYS A 212 20.09 -25.74 -0.30
N SER A 213 20.01 -25.01 0.82
CA SER A 213 20.92 -25.20 1.94
C SER A 213 20.60 -26.49 2.69
N ASP A 214 21.59 -27.36 2.80
CA ASP A 214 21.58 -28.57 3.61
C ASP A 214 21.63 -28.29 5.12
N ARG A 215 22.04 -27.07 5.51
CA ARG A 215 22.10 -26.62 6.91
C ARG A 215 20.78 -26.08 7.45
N LEU A 216 19.84 -25.73 6.56
CA LEU A 216 18.51 -25.25 6.92
C LEU A 216 17.49 -26.40 6.88
N VAL A 217 17.53 -27.26 7.90
CA VAL A 217 16.70 -28.48 8.01
C VAL A 217 15.31 -28.21 8.61
N GLY A 218 14.43 -29.23 8.59
CA GLY A 218 13.11 -29.16 9.24
C GLY A 218 12.14 -28.16 8.62
N GLY A 219 12.22 -27.97 7.29
CA GLY A 219 11.42 -26.97 6.57
C GLY A 219 11.88 -25.52 6.76
N ARG A 220 12.96 -25.28 7.51
CA ARG A 220 13.53 -23.94 7.68
C ARG A 220 13.98 -23.33 6.36
N ASN A 221 14.51 -24.13 5.43
CA ASN A 221 14.87 -23.69 4.08
C ASN A 221 13.67 -23.09 3.31
N GLU A 222 12.53 -23.76 3.30
CA GLU A 222 11.30 -23.29 2.65
C GLU A 222 10.73 -22.05 3.35
N LYS A 223 10.75 -22.00 4.69
CA LYS A 223 10.35 -20.81 5.45
C LYS A 223 11.21 -19.59 5.09
N MET A 224 12.54 -19.76 5.05
CA MET A 224 13.47 -18.68 4.70
C MET A 224 13.29 -18.21 3.26
N LYS A 225 13.10 -19.13 2.31
CA LYS A 225 12.76 -18.80 0.92
C LYS A 225 11.46 -18.00 0.84
N SER A 226 10.37 -18.49 1.43
CA SER A 226 9.05 -17.85 1.41
C SER A 226 9.12 -16.44 2.01
N MET A 227 9.89 -16.27 3.09
CA MET A 227 10.13 -14.96 3.70
C MET A 227 10.85 -14.00 2.74
N LEU A 228 11.87 -14.45 2.00
CA LEU A 228 12.55 -13.60 1.02
C LEU A 228 11.70 -13.30 -0.21
N PHE A 229 10.84 -14.23 -0.63
CA PHE A 229 9.83 -13.96 -1.65
C PHE A 229 8.86 -12.87 -1.18
N SER A 230 8.47 -12.86 0.09
CA SER A 230 7.64 -11.80 0.65
C SER A 230 8.35 -10.45 0.59
N TYR A 231 9.65 -10.38 0.91
CA TYR A 231 10.41 -9.13 0.81
C TYR A 231 10.58 -8.66 -0.64
N ALA A 232 10.87 -9.58 -1.55
CA ALA A 232 10.89 -9.29 -2.99
C ALA A 232 9.53 -8.76 -3.47
N GLY A 233 8.43 -9.33 -2.95
CA GLY A 233 7.07 -8.86 -3.22
C GLY A 233 6.78 -7.46 -2.68
N VAL A 234 7.31 -7.10 -1.51
CA VAL A 234 7.20 -5.72 -0.98
C VAL A 234 7.89 -4.73 -1.92
N PHE A 235 9.13 -5.00 -2.35
CA PHE A 235 9.81 -4.16 -3.34
C PHE A 235 9.12 -4.19 -4.72
N GLY A 236 8.53 -5.32 -5.10
CA GLY A 236 7.69 -5.48 -6.29
C GLY A 236 6.46 -4.58 -6.27
N TYR A 237 5.82 -4.41 -5.11
CA TYR A 237 4.70 -3.47 -4.95
C TYR A 237 5.13 -2.03 -5.18
N TYR A 238 6.28 -1.62 -4.65
CA TYR A 238 6.83 -0.30 -4.95
C TYR A 238 7.16 -0.13 -6.44
N TYR A 239 7.66 -1.19 -7.09
CA TYR A 239 7.97 -1.18 -8.52
C TYR A 239 6.72 -1.02 -9.40
N GLU A 240 5.69 -1.84 -9.18
CA GLU A 240 4.51 -1.91 -10.05
C GLU A 240 3.38 -0.96 -9.63
N GLU A 241 3.05 -0.90 -8.33
CA GLU A 241 1.88 -0.15 -7.84
C GLU A 241 2.24 1.29 -7.47
N GLU A 242 3.28 1.49 -6.65
CA GLU A 242 3.60 2.81 -6.11
C GLU A 242 4.25 3.71 -7.17
N TYR A 243 5.23 3.18 -7.92
CA TYR A 243 6.02 3.97 -8.88
C TYR A 243 5.67 3.71 -10.35
N ALA A 244 4.83 2.70 -10.62
CA ALA A 244 4.37 2.35 -11.96
C ALA A 244 5.50 2.16 -13.00
N TYR A 245 6.59 1.49 -12.61
CA TYR A 245 7.76 1.27 -13.48
C TYR A 245 7.59 0.15 -14.52
N GLY A 246 6.61 -0.73 -14.32
CA GLY A 246 6.31 -1.88 -15.18
C GLY A 246 5.66 -3.00 -14.36
N LYS A 247 5.56 -4.21 -14.91
CA LYS A 247 5.04 -5.37 -14.18
C LYS A 247 6.15 -6.16 -13.50
N VAL A 248 5.89 -6.68 -12.30
CA VAL A 248 6.81 -7.57 -11.58
C VAL A 248 7.01 -8.88 -12.34
N SER A 249 5.95 -9.41 -12.98
CA SER A 249 6.01 -10.63 -13.80
C SER A 249 7.03 -10.57 -14.93
N ASP A 250 7.39 -9.37 -15.38
CA ASP A 250 8.33 -9.17 -16.49
C ASP A 250 9.79 -9.22 -16.02
N ILE A 251 10.02 -9.15 -14.70
CA ILE A 251 11.37 -9.05 -14.10
C ILE A 251 11.66 -10.17 -13.09
N THR A 252 10.71 -11.08 -12.85
CA THR A 252 10.86 -12.22 -11.92
C THR A 252 10.44 -13.54 -12.55
N ASP A 253 10.84 -14.65 -11.95
CA ASP A 253 10.31 -15.97 -12.31
C ASP A 253 8.85 -16.17 -11.85
N ASN A 254 8.26 -17.29 -12.27
CA ASN A 254 6.86 -17.63 -11.96
C ASN A 254 6.60 -17.83 -10.46
N ASN A 255 7.58 -18.28 -9.69
CA ASN A 255 7.39 -18.53 -8.26
C ASN A 255 7.26 -17.19 -7.52
N ILE A 256 8.16 -16.25 -7.80
CA ILE A 256 8.11 -14.92 -7.20
C ILE A 256 6.92 -14.13 -7.72
N ALA A 257 6.61 -14.21 -9.02
CA ALA A 257 5.44 -13.56 -9.58
C ALA A 257 4.13 -14.04 -8.92
N SER A 258 4.01 -15.35 -8.68
CA SER A 258 2.85 -15.92 -7.98
C SER A 258 2.79 -15.47 -6.52
N HIS A 259 3.93 -15.45 -5.83
CA HIS A 259 4.01 -15.00 -4.44
C HIS A 259 3.72 -13.50 -4.31
N TYR A 260 4.17 -12.69 -5.28
CA TYR A 260 3.91 -11.26 -5.33
C TYR A 260 2.41 -10.95 -5.38
N VAL A 261 1.59 -11.74 -6.08
CA VAL A 261 0.13 -11.55 -6.09
C VAL A 261 -0.44 -11.61 -4.67
N LEU A 262 0.04 -12.54 -3.84
CA LEU A 262 -0.39 -12.67 -2.44
C LEU A 262 0.08 -11.48 -1.59
N VAL A 263 1.32 -11.05 -1.77
CA VAL A 263 1.88 -9.89 -1.05
C VAL A 263 1.12 -8.62 -1.44
N LYS A 264 0.90 -8.39 -2.74
CA LYS A 264 0.14 -7.25 -3.25
C LYS A 264 -1.24 -7.18 -2.61
N LEU A 265 -1.96 -8.30 -2.53
CA LEU A 265 -3.25 -8.39 -1.85
C LEU A 265 -3.14 -8.08 -0.35
N SER A 266 -2.11 -8.60 0.34
CA SER A 266 -1.96 -8.39 1.78
C SER A 266 -1.55 -6.97 2.16
N ILE A 267 -0.78 -6.27 1.32
CA ILE A 267 -0.34 -4.88 1.57
C ILE A 267 -1.13 -3.83 0.78
N SER A 268 -2.28 -4.23 0.20
CA SER A 268 -3.24 -3.32 -0.42
C SER A 268 -3.81 -2.31 0.58
N ASP A 269 -3.92 -2.71 1.85
CA ASP A 269 -4.32 -1.82 2.96
C ASP A 269 -3.14 -0.98 3.45
N ASP A 270 -3.31 0.34 3.52
CA ASP A 270 -2.26 1.30 3.89
C ASP A 270 -1.78 1.14 5.34
N SER A 271 -2.66 0.77 6.27
CA SER A 271 -2.28 0.57 7.68
C SER A 271 -1.42 -0.69 7.81
N HIS A 272 -1.85 -1.78 7.19
CA HIS A 272 -1.09 -3.03 7.16
C HIS A 272 0.25 -2.86 6.43
N ARG A 273 0.27 -2.18 5.27
CA ARG A 273 1.50 -1.88 4.53
C ARG A 273 2.51 -1.12 5.38
N ARG A 274 2.09 -0.07 6.09
CA ARG A 274 2.98 0.69 7.01
C ARG A 274 3.55 -0.19 8.10
N ASN A 275 2.76 -1.11 8.67
CA ASN A 275 3.24 -2.04 9.68
C ASN A 275 4.28 -3.02 9.11
N VAL A 276 4.01 -3.60 7.93
CA VAL A 276 4.96 -4.49 7.23
C VAL A 276 6.28 -3.78 6.94
N VAL A 277 6.23 -2.54 6.43
CA VAL A 277 7.42 -1.73 6.13
C VAL A 277 8.21 -1.40 7.40
N ARG A 278 7.53 -1.04 8.49
CA ARG A 278 8.16 -0.71 9.78
C ARG A 278 8.89 -1.89 10.43
N ASP A 279 8.41 -3.10 10.20
CA ASP A 279 8.98 -4.33 10.76
C ASP A 279 10.07 -4.94 9.85
N LEU A 280 10.24 -4.42 8.62
CA LEU A 280 11.15 -4.98 7.62
C LEU A 280 12.62 -5.02 8.08
N ALA A 281 13.11 -3.98 8.76
CA ALA A 281 14.49 -3.94 9.27
C ALA A 281 14.74 -4.94 10.39
N ASP A 282 13.77 -5.12 11.30
CA ASP A 282 13.88 -6.11 12.37
C ASP A 282 13.89 -7.52 11.77
N ASN A 283 12.99 -7.82 10.84
CA ASN A 283 12.94 -9.14 10.20
C ASN A 283 14.18 -9.41 9.31
N TRP A 284 14.69 -8.39 8.60
CA TRP A 284 15.93 -8.53 7.84
C TRP A 284 17.14 -8.75 8.74
N SER A 285 17.15 -8.18 9.95
CA SER A 285 18.21 -8.46 10.93
C SER A 285 18.28 -9.93 11.29
N ASP A 286 17.13 -10.61 11.41
CA ASP A 286 17.08 -12.05 11.65
C ASP A 286 17.63 -12.83 10.45
N VAL A 287 17.33 -12.39 9.23
CA VAL A 287 17.94 -12.96 8.00
C VAL A 287 19.45 -12.77 8.00
N LEU A 288 19.95 -11.58 8.33
CA LEU A 288 21.39 -11.31 8.41
C LEU A 288 22.07 -12.22 9.44
N GLN A 289 21.41 -12.51 10.57
CA GLN A 289 21.93 -13.47 11.54
C GLN A 289 21.97 -14.90 10.98
N VAL A 290 20.97 -15.32 10.20
CA VAL A 290 20.98 -16.64 9.52
C VAL A 290 22.10 -16.72 8.49
N ILE A 291 22.27 -15.69 7.66
CA ILE A 291 23.36 -15.59 6.70
C ILE A 291 24.70 -15.73 7.44
N PHE A 292 24.91 -14.91 8.47
CA PHE A 292 26.14 -14.94 9.24
C PHE A 292 26.43 -16.32 9.82
N ASN A 293 25.42 -17.01 10.37
CA ASN A 293 25.58 -18.36 10.89
C ASN A 293 25.99 -19.37 9.81
N LEU A 294 25.40 -19.28 8.61
CA LEU A 294 25.80 -20.12 7.47
C LEU A 294 27.23 -19.81 7.03
N GLU A 295 27.71 -18.57 7.18
CA GLU A 295 29.07 -18.19 6.81
C GLU A 295 30.16 -18.66 7.79
N LEU A 296 29.80 -19.03 9.02
CA LEU A 296 30.75 -19.52 10.03
C LEU A 296 31.29 -20.91 9.70
N ASP A 297 30.47 -21.76 9.11
CA ASP A 297 30.79 -23.14 8.80
C ASP A 297 31.18 -23.32 7.33
N ASP A 298 32.03 -24.29 7.01
CA ASP A 298 32.34 -24.62 5.61
C ASP A 298 31.18 -25.40 4.98
N ASN A 299 30.31 -24.68 4.29
CA ASN A 299 29.18 -25.23 3.54
C ASN A 299 28.91 -24.43 2.26
N GLU A 300 28.25 -25.06 1.30
CA GLU A 300 28.03 -24.48 -0.03
C GLU A 300 27.21 -23.18 0.03
N ALA A 301 26.17 -23.13 0.87
CA ALA A 301 25.30 -21.97 1.00
C ALA A 301 26.05 -20.77 1.60
N GLY A 302 26.77 -20.98 2.71
CA GLY A 302 27.63 -19.97 3.33
C GLY A 302 28.70 -19.43 2.38
N ASN A 303 29.36 -20.31 1.64
CA ASN A 303 30.39 -19.91 0.68
C ASN A 303 29.83 -19.10 -0.51
N LYS A 304 28.58 -19.36 -0.91
CA LYS A 304 27.87 -18.53 -1.91
C LYS A 304 27.47 -17.17 -1.34
N LEU A 305 26.98 -17.13 -0.10
CA LEU A 305 26.58 -15.89 0.58
C LEU A 305 27.76 -14.95 0.83
N LYS A 306 28.94 -15.48 1.21
CA LYS A 306 30.19 -14.70 1.31
C LYS A 306 30.52 -13.97 0.02
N LYS A 307 30.31 -14.61 -1.13
CA LYS A 307 30.55 -14.00 -2.46
C LYS A 307 29.52 -12.91 -2.79
N MET A 308 28.40 -12.87 -2.09
CA MET A 308 27.30 -11.91 -2.25
C MET A 308 27.32 -10.79 -1.21
N GLU A 309 28.38 -10.61 -0.42
CA GLU A 309 28.45 -9.62 0.67
C GLU A 309 28.01 -8.21 0.22
N SER A 310 28.50 -7.73 -0.94
CA SER A 310 28.12 -6.43 -1.52
C SER A 310 26.62 -6.35 -1.89
N ASN A 311 26.07 -7.46 -2.42
CA ASN A 311 24.66 -7.54 -2.78
C ASN A 311 23.77 -7.53 -1.52
N ILE A 312 24.16 -8.29 -0.49
CA ILE A 312 23.49 -8.31 0.81
C ILE A 312 23.54 -6.91 1.45
N HIS A 313 24.67 -6.20 1.34
CA HIS A 313 24.77 -4.81 1.80
C HIS A 313 23.81 -3.88 1.06
N THR A 314 23.71 -4.02 -0.27
CA THR A 314 22.76 -3.25 -1.10
C THR A 314 21.32 -3.44 -0.63
N VAL A 315 20.89 -4.69 -0.44
CA VAL A 315 19.54 -5.00 0.06
C VAL A 315 19.34 -4.46 1.48
N THR A 316 20.33 -4.62 2.36
CA THR A 316 20.29 -4.08 3.72
C THR A 316 20.04 -2.58 3.70
N LYS A 317 20.79 -1.83 2.89
CA LYS A 317 20.63 -0.38 2.76
C LYS A 317 19.27 0.00 2.20
N ALA A 318 18.74 -0.75 1.24
CA ALA A 318 17.41 -0.52 0.71
C ALA A 318 16.32 -0.75 1.77
N ILE A 319 16.44 -1.80 2.58
CA ILE A 319 15.50 -2.09 3.67
C ILE A 319 15.57 -1.02 4.76
N GLU A 320 16.77 -0.57 5.14
CA GLU A 320 16.94 0.52 6.11
C GLU A 320 16.31 1.82 5.60
N LYS A 321 16.55 2.14 4.32
CA LYS A 321 15.99 3.32 3.66
C LYS A 321 14.46 3.27 3.62
N LEU A 322 13.88 2.12 3.27
CA LEU A 322 12.44 1.93 3.16
C LEU A 322 11.73 1.93 4.51
N SER A 323 12.30 1.25 5.50
CA SER A 323 11.70 1.10 6.85
C SER A 323 11.94 2.31 7.76
N GLY A 324 12.94 3.13 7.45
CA GLY A 324 13.39 4.23 8.32
C GLY A 324 14.13 3.77 9.59
N LYS A 325 14.52 2.50 9.67
CA LYS A 325 15.24 1.90 10.82
C LYS A 325 16.55 1.25 10.37
N ASN A 326 17.56 1.28 11.22
CA ASN A 326 18.80 0.54 10.99
C ASN A 326 18.62 -0.94 11.32
N CYS A 327 19.23 -1.80 10.51
CA CYS A 327 19.29 -3.24 10.79
C CYS A 327 20.32 -3.52 11.90
N LYS A 328 20.06 -4.53 12.72
CA LYS A 328 20.98 -4.97 13.75
C LYS A 328 22.15 -5.71 13.08
N LYS A 329 23.36 -5.49 13.58
CA LYS A 329 24.53 -6.24 13.13
C LYS A 329 24.44 -7.68 13.65
N PRO A 330 24.78 -8.69 12.82
CA PRO A 330 24.89 -10.06 13.29
C PRO A 330 25.87 -10.15 14.47
N SER A 331 25.46 -10.94 15.45
CA SER A 331 26.29 -11.26 16.60
C SER A 331 26.98 -12.60 16.36
N ASN A 332 28.26 -12.70 16.72
CA ASN A 332 28.97 -13.96 16.57
C ASN A 332 28.53 -14.91 17.70
N PRO A 333 27.81 -16.01 17.39
CA PRO A 333 27.35 -16.96 18.41
C PRO A 333 28.52 -17.69 19.07
N LEU A 334 29.73 -17.61 18.50
CA LEU A 334 30.97 -18.13 19.08
C LEU A 334 31.75 -17.15 19.96
N LYS A 335 31.34 -15.88 19.99
CA LYS A 335 31.94 -14.84 20.83
C LYS A 335 30.91 -14.22 21.77
N VAL A 336 30.05 -15.05 22.35
CA VAL A 336 29.16 -14.55 23.40
C VAL A 336 29.98 -14.42 24.68
N HIS A 337 30.06 -13.21 25.21
CA HIS A 337 30.47 -13.03 26.60
C HIS A 337 29.31 -13.55 27.44
N PRO A 338 29.50 -14.61 28.24
CA PRO A 338 28.42 -15.18 29.02
C PRO A 338 27.77 -14.06 29.82
N LYS A 339 26.47 -13.87 29.61
CA LYS A 339 25.70 -12.89 30.37
C LYS A 339 25.87 -13.29 31.84
N LYS A 340 26.60 -12.48 32.63
CA LYS A 340 26.73 -12.72 34.07
C LYS A 340 25.35 -12.57 34.70
N VAL A 341 24.68 -13.70 34.85
CA VAL A 341 23.41 -13.83 35.58
C VAL A 341 23.75 -14.26 36.99
N SER A 342 23.14 -13.61 37.99
CA SER A 342 23.33 -13.96 39.40
C SER A 342 22.68 -15.28 39.78
N TYR A 343 21.75 -15.76 38.94
CA TYR A 343 20.95 -16.96 39.16
C TYR A 343 20.82 -17.72 37.83
N ASN A 344 21.23 -19.00 37.79
CA ASN A 344 21.19 -19.86 36.61
C ASN A 344 20.88 -21.31 37.01
N PRO A 345 19.61 -21.62 37.33
CA PRO A 345 19.24 -22.90 37.95
C PRO A 345 19.41 -24.12 37.02
N PHE A 346 19.51 -23.91 35.70
CA PHE A 346 19.62 -24.99 34.70
C PHE A 346 21.02 -25.07 34.07
N ASN A 347 22.03 -24.43 34.68
CA ASN A 347 23.39 -24.34 34.13
C ASN A 347 23.37 -24.00 32.62
N ILE A 348 22.54 -23.03 32.23
CA ILE A 348 22.44 -22.61 30.84
C ILE A 348 23.80 -22.06 30.41
N THR A 349 24.33 -22.59 29.32
CA THR A 349 25.68 -22.26 28.84
C THR A 349 25.68 -21.92 27.36
N GLU A 350 26.49 -20.93 27.00
CA GLU A 350 26.76 -20.55 25.61
C GLU A 350 28.06 -21.19 25.09
N ASP A 351 28.65 -22.13 25.85
CA ASP A 351 29.83 -22.89 25.43
C ASP A 351 29.50 -23.82 24.27
N LEU A 352 30.06 -23.50 23.11
CA LEU A 352 29.86 -24.21 21.86
C LEU A 352 30.43 -25.63 21.86
N LYS A 353 31.51 -25.88 22.60
CA LYS A 353 32.07 -27.24 22.69
C LYS A 353 31.09 -28.17 23.39
N LEU A 354 30.34 -27.63 24.35
CA LEU A 354 29.29 -28.37 25.03
C LEU A 354 28.02 -28.51 24.20
N ALA A 355 27.85 -27.68 23.16
CA ALA A 355 26.76 -27.77 22.19
C ALA A 355 27.07 -28.70 20.99
N GLU A 356 28.35 -29.02 20.76
CA GLU A 356 28.78 -29.83 19.62
C GLU A 356 28.13 -31.22 19.62
N GLY A 357 27.57 -31.63 18.48
CA GLY A 357 26.86 -32.90 18.31
C GLY A 357 25.50 -32.99 19.01
N ARG A 358 25.02 -31.92 19.66
CA ARG A 358 23.72 -31.88 20.33
C ARG A 358 22.69 -31.15 19.48
N ALA A 359 21.58 -31.82 19.21
CA ALA A 359 20.40 -31.22 18.61
C ALA A 359 19.16 -31.94 19.14
N ILE A 360 18.07 -31.20 19.31
CA ILE A 360 16.76 -31.79 19.50
C ILE A 360 16.19 -32.08 18.11
N PRO A 361 15.72 -33.31 17.84
CA PRO A 361 15.01 -33.60 16.60
C PRO A 361 13.75 -32.73 16.48
N ASP A 362 13.16 -32.67 15.30
CA ASP A 362 11.84 -32.04 15.17
C ASP A 362 10.81 -32.88 15.93
N ILE A 363 10.29 -32.32 17.02
CA ILE A 363 9.28 -32.92 17.90
C ILE A 363 8.03 -32.04 18.01
N THR A 364 7.83 -31.17 17.01
CA THR A 364 6.68 -30.25 16.91
C THR A 364 5.34 -30.99 17.06
N ASP A 365 5.21 -32.21 16.55
CA ASP A 365 3.99 -33.04 16.69
C ASP A 365 3.72 -33.50 18.13
N VAL A 366 4.77 -33.72 18.93
CA VAL A 366 4.65 -34.03 20.36
C VAL A 366 4.20 -32.78 21.09
N PHE A 367 4.88 -31.66 20.84
CA PHE A 367 4.53 -30.37 21.41
C PHE A 367 3.09 -29.96 21.08
N ALA A 368 2.63 -30.19 19.84
CA ALA A 368 1.25 -29.92 19.45
C ALA A 368 0.24 -30.76 20.24
N ARG A 369 0.49 -32.06 20.43
CA ARG A 369 -0.42 -32.92 21.20
C ARG A 369 -0.55 -32.52 22.66
N GLU A 370 0.50 -31.93 23.25
CA GLU A 370 0.51 -31.53 24.66
C GLU A 370 0.05 -30.09 24.87
N LEU A 371 0.56 -29.15 24.06
CA LEU A 371 0.33 -27.72 24.23
C LEU A 371 -1.02 -27.25 23.69
N VAL A 372 -1.51 -27.81 22.58
CA VAL A 372 -2.79 -27.39 21.97
C VAL A 372 -3.98 -27.60 22.93
N PRO A 373 -4.12 -28.75 23.62
CA PRO A 373 -5.17 -28.92 24.62
C PRO A 373 -5.06 -27.94 25.81
N MET A 374 -3.83 -27.61 26.23
CA MET A 374 -3.61 -26.63 27.31
C MET A 374 -4.07 -25.23 26.89
N LEU A 375 -3.80 -24.83 25.64
CA LEU A 375 -4.25 -23.54 25.10
C LEU A 375 -5.76 -23.51 24.84
N ALA A 376 -6.35 -24.60 24.35
CA ALA A 376 -7.78 -24.69 24.06
C ALA A 376 -8.64 -24.70 25.32
N SER A 377 -8.18 -25.34 26.40
CA SER A 377 -8.88 -25.36 27.69
C SER A 377 -8.81 -24.02 28.45
N ASN A 378 -7.91 -23.12 28.06
CA ASN A 378 -7.70 -21.83 28.70
C ASN A 378 -8.59 -20.69 28.19
N GLN A 379 -9.57 -20.98 27.31
CA GLN A 379 -10.51 -19.97 26.77
C GLN A 379 -11.38 -19.28 27.84
N HIS A 380 -11.35 -19.73 29.10
CA HIS A 380 -12.18 -19.23 30.20
C HIS A 380 -11.39 -18.87 31.48
N SER A 381 -10.06 -18.80 31.44
CA SER A 381 -9.23 -18.41 32.59
C SER A 381 -8.54 -17.05 32.39
N SER A 382 -8.05 -16.47 33.48
CA SER A 382 -7.31 -15.20 33.51
C SER A 382 -5.83 -15.33 33.18
N ASP A 383 -5.31 -16.54 32.95
CA ASP A 383 -3.89 -16.75 32.63
C ASP A 383 -3.60 -16.28 31.20
N GLU A 384 -2.62 -15.39 31.03
CA GLU A 384 -2.19 -14.97 29.70
C GLU A 384 -1.65 -16.20 28.94
N SER A 385 -2.17 -16.49 27.74
CA SER A 385 -1.72 -17.63 26.90
C SER A 385 -0.20 -17.69 26.73
N ARG A 386 0.46 -16.53 26.78
CA ARG A 386 1.92 -16.38 26.79
C ARG A 386 2.59 -17.12 27.95
N ASP A 387 2.00 -17.12 29.13
CA ASP A 387 2.52 -17.81 30.31
C ASP A 387 2.39 -19.33 30.18
N ILE A 388 1.32 -19.83 29.58
CA ILE A 388 1.18 -21.27 29.30
C ILE A 388 2.29 -21.74 28.36
N VAL A 389 2.47 -21.05 27.24
CA VAL A 389 3.51 -21.37 26.26
C VAL A 389 4.90 -21.29 26.90
N ALA A 390 5.17 -20.24 27.69
CA ALA A 390 6.44 -20.08 28.38
C ALA A 390 6.68 -21.18 29.43
N ASN A 391 5.68 -21.54 30.23
CA ASN A 391 5.79 -22.57 31.27
C ASN A 391 5.95 -23.97 30.66
N TYR A 392 5.33 -24.23 29.51
CA TYR A 392 5.54 -25.46 28.76
C TYR A 392 6.99 -25.57 28.26
N ALA A 393 7.50 -24.53 27.60
CA ALA A 393 8.90 -24.48 27.15
C ALA A 393 9.89 -24.60 28.31
N LEU A 394 9.61 -23.95 29.46
CA LEU A 394 10.40 -24.09 30.69
C LEU A 394 10.44 -25.54 31.18
N SER A 395 9.32 -26.25 31.12
CA SER A 395 9.24 -27.66 31.52
C SER A 395 10.09 -28.55 30.63
N MET A 396 10.15 -28.25 29.32
CA MET A 396 11.02 -28.94 28.37
C MET A 396 12.50 -28.65 28.63
N ILE A 397 12.85 -27.39 28.92
CA ILE A 397 14.22 -26.99 29.29
C ILE A 397 14.65 -27.70 30.58
N LYS A 398 13.77 -27.74 31.59
CA LYS A 398 14.02 -28.46 32.84
C LYS A 398 14.20 -29.96 32.59
N SER A 399 13.35 -30.57 31.77
CA SER A 399 13.48 -31.99 31.42
C SER A 399 14.84 -32.29 30.76
N TYR A 400 15.29 -31.43 29.84
CA TYR A 400 16.62 -31.56 29.26
C TYR A 400 17.72 -31.46 30.33
N TYR A 401 17.63 -30.46 31.20
CA TYR A 401 18.56 -30.26 32.30
C TYR A 401 18.64 -31.47 33.23
N ASP A 402 17.49 -32.02 33.64
CA ASP A 402 17.42 -33.17 34.54
C ASP A 402 18.13 -34.41 33.94
N ASN A 403 18.19 -34.51 32.61
CA ASN A 403 18.90 -35.57 31.90
C ASN A 403 20.39 -35.28 31.65
N ALA A 404 20.74 -34.03 31.31
CA ALA A 404 22.08 -33.68 30.84
C ALA A 404 22.97 -32.98 31.89
N GLY A 405 22.39 -32.47 32.98
CA GLY A 405 23.07 -31.68 34.02
C GLY A 405 23.41 -30.24 33.62
N PHE A 406 23.13 -29.85 32.38
CA PHE A 406 23.28 -28.50 31.84
C PHE A 406 22.44 -28.32 30.58
N VAL A 407 22.22 -27.07 30.16
CA VAL A 407 21.47 -26.77 28.94
C VAL A 407 22.27 -25.84 28.02
N PRO A 408 22.74 -26.30 26.85
CA PRO A 408 23.29 -25.39 25.85
C PRO A 408 22.25 -24.35 25.39
N MET A 409 22.67 -23.11 25.15
CA MET A 409 21.77 -22.06 24.61
C MET A 409 21.14 -22.47 23.27
N LEU A 410 21.87 -23.24 22.45
CA LEU A 410 21.35 -23.84 21.21
C LEU A 410 20.11 -24.72 21.48
N ILE A 411 20.08 -25.45 22.59
CA ILE A 411 18.96 -26.30 22.98
C ILE A 411 17.77 -25.45 23.43
N VAL A 412 18.03 -24.36 24.17
CA VAL A 412 16.99 -23.36 24.51
C VAL A 412 16.39 -22.78 23.23
N ASP A 413 17.21 -22.44 22.25
CA ASP A 413 16.76 -21.90 20.95
C ASP A 413 15.90 -22.91 20.17
N GLN A 414 16.30 -24.18 20.15
CA GLN A 414 15.55 -25.24 19.48
C GLN A 414 14.20 -25.52 20.15
N ILE A 415 14.17 -25.62 21.49
CA ILE A 415 12.93 -25.82 22.24
C ILE A 415 11.99 -24.64 22.03
N THR A 416 12.47 -23.42 22.26
CA THR A 416 11.64 -22.21 22.16
C THR A 416 11.15 -21.98 20.74
N GLY A 417 11.98 -22.23 19.72
CA GLY A 417 11.58 -22.14 18.31
C GLY A 417 10.48 -23.13 17.94
N GLN A 418 10.62 -24.41 18.31
CA GLN A 418 9.61 -25.43 18.00
C GLN A 418 8.31 -25.21 18.79
N VAL A 419 8.39 -24.81 20.07
CA VAL A 419 7.20 -24.48 20.88
C VAL A 419 6.48 -23.25 20.33
N ASN A 420 7.21 -22.23 19.88
CA ASN A 420 6.60 -21.05 19.28
C ASN A 420 5.89 -21.40 17.96
N GLN A 421 6.48 -22.29 17.15
CA GLN A 421 5.84 -22.80 15.93
C GLN A 421 4.51 -23.50 16.23
N VAL A 422 4.43 -24.30 17.29
CA VAL A 422 3.15 -24.93 17.71
C VAL A 422 2.15 -23.89 18.18
N ALA A 423 2.58 -22.90 18.96
CA ALA A 423 1.70 -21.81 19.40
C ALA A 423 1.11 -21.05 18.19
N GLU A 424 1.94 -20.75 17.19
CA GLU A 424 1.51 -20.11 15.93
C GLU A 424 0.50 -20.98 15.14
N MET A 425 0.60 -22.31 15.19
CA MET A 425 -0.38 -23.21 14.54
C MET A 425 -1.78 -23.13 15.16
N VAL A 426 -1.88 -22.74 16.44
CA VAL A 426 -3.16 -22.54 17.15
C VAL A 426 -3.76 -21.15 16.87
N GLU A 427 -2.96 -20.19 16.39
CA GLU A 427 -3.31 -18.77 16.22
C GLU A 427 -4.18 -18.43 14.99
N HIS A 428 -4.63 -19.41 14.20
CA HIS A 428 -5.58 -19.18 13.10
C HIS A 428 -6.98 -18.67 13.54
N ILE A 429 -7.19 -18.33 14.82
CA ILE A 429 -8.42 -17.72 15.38
C ILE A 429 -8.15 -16.40 16.14
N SER A 430 -7.04 -15.67 15.85
CA SER A 430 -6.66 -14.35 16.40
C SER A 430 -5.65 -14.41 17.54
N TYR A 431 -4.38 -14.09 17.26
CA TYR A 431 -3.48 -13.15 17.97
C TYR A 431 -2.10 -13.21 17.27
N ALA A 432 -1.31 -12.13 17.36
CA ALA A 432 -0.04 -12.00 16.65
C ALA A 432 1.09 -12.86 17.28
N PRO A 433 2.06 -13.38 16.50
CA PRO A 433 3.12 -14.26 17.00
C PRO A 433 3.86 -13.66 18.19
N GLN A 434 4.22 -14.51 19.18
CA GLN A 434 4.86 -14.11 20.44
C GLN A 434 6.28 -13.55 20.21
N LYS A 435 6.37 -12.27 19.84
CA LYS A 435 7.66 -11.55 19.74
C LYS A 435 8.42 -11.70 21.06
N ASN A 436 9.65 -12.23 20.98
CA ASN A 436 10.58 -12.40 22.10
C ASN A 436 10.21 -13.50 23.13
N LEU A 437 9.61 -14.63 22.72
CA LEU A 437 9.30 -15.75 23.62
C LEU A 437 10.56 -16.26 24.36
N LYS A 438 11.69 -16.38 23.65
CA LYS A 438 12.98 -16.76 24.23
C LYS A 438 13.40 -15.80 25.34
N GLU A 439 13.42 -14.49 25.09
CA GLU A 439 13.80 -13.50 26.10
C GLU A 439 12.86 -13.52 27.29
N TYR A 440 11.56 -13.74 27.06
CA TYR A 440 10.57 -13.87 28.11
C TYR A 440 10.83 -15.09 29.00
N ILE A 441 11.09 -16.25 28.41
CA ILE A 441 11.45 -17.48 29.12
C ILE A 441 12.75 -17.29 29.90
N LEU A 442 13.81 -16.78 29.26
CA LEU A 442 15.08 -16.51 29.92
C LEU A 442 14.91 -15.53 31.09
N SER A 443 14.02 -14.53 30.97
CA SER A 443 13.72 -13.63 32.07
C SER A 443 13.04 -14.32 33.26
N LYS A 444 12.26 -15.39 33.02
CA LYS A 444 11.68 -16.22 34.09
C LYS A 444 12.69 -17.17 34.74
N ILE A 445 13.70 -17.63 33.98
CA ILE A 445 14.76 -18.54 34.49
C ILE A 445 15.76 -17.78 35.37
N TYR A 446 16.12 -16.56 34.96
CA TYR A 446 17.17 -15.76 35.60
C TYR A 446 16.66 -14.80 36.69
N ARG A 447 15.34 -14.74 36.91
CA ARG A 447 14.71 -14.14 38.09
C ARG A 447 14.60 -15.18 39.18
#